data_AF-A0AA89TG19-F1
#
_entry.id   AF-A0AA89TG19-F1
#
_cell.length_a   1.000
_cell.length_b   1.000
_cell.length_c   1.000
_cell.angle_alpha   90.00
_cell.angle_beta   90.00
_cell.angle_gamma   90.00
#
_symmetry.space_group_name_H-M   'P 1'
#
loop_
_entity.id
_entity.type
_entity.pdbx_description
1 polymer ?
#
loop_
_entity_poly.entity_id
_entity_poly.type
_entity_poly.pdbx_seq_one_letter_code
_entity_poly.pdbx_strand_id
1 'polypeptide(L)' 'MVQQAQCYLNQAIDAGLDVDGDFGRVTQSATRAFQSCAGIVVDGRIGAQTWSFLSFWANAPDAPFC' A
#
# COMPACT_ATOMS: atom_id res chain seq x y z
N MET A 1 -7.87 -6.01 -3.98
CA MET A 1 -8.55 -5.09 -4.92
C MET A 1 -8.14 -3.64 -4.66
N VAL A 2 -8.66 -2.92 -3.68
CA VAL A 2 -8.08 -1.63 -3.24
C VAL A 2 -8.05 -1.55 -1.72
N GLN A 3 -9.10 -2.05 -1.07
CA GLN A 3 -9.26 -2.10 0.38
C GLN A 3 -8.06 -2.75 1.09
N GLN A 4 -7.64 -3.92 0.60
CA GLN A 4 -6.47 -4.61 1.16
C GLN A 4 -5.17 -3.83 0.95
N ALA A 5 -5.03 -3.11 -0.16
CA ALA A 5 -3.86 -2.29 -0.38
C ALA A 5 -3.86 -1.04 0.50
N GLN A 6 -5.02 -0.42 0.76
CA GLN A 6 -5.15 0.66 1.75
C GLN A 6 -4.73 0.18 3.14
N CYS A 7 -5.17 -1.01 3.53
CA CYS A 7 -4.79 -1.58 4.81
C CYS A 7 -3.28 -1.85 4.90
N TYR A 8 -2.67 -2.44 3.86
CA TYR A 8 -1.21 -2.60 3.83
C TYR A 8 -0.46 -1.27 3.77
N LEU A 9 -0.96 -0.25 3.08
CA LEU A 9 -0.36 1.08 3.07
C LEU A 9 -0.42 1.73 4.46
N ASN A 10 -1.54 1.58 5.17
CA ASN A 10 -1.64 2.02 6.56
C ASN A 10 -0.64 1.30 7.46
N GLN A 11 -0.44 0.01 7.29
CA GLN A 11 0.52 -0.74 8.11
C GLN A 11 1.98 -0.42 7.74
N ALA A 12 2.29 -0.26 6.45
CA ALA A 12 3.66 -0.07 5.99
C ALA A 12 4.22 1.33 6.25
N ILE A 13 3.38 2.37 6.16
CA ILE A 13 3.82 3.77 6.22
C ILE A 13 2.92 4.66 7.11
N ASP A 14 2.02 4.09 7.90
CA ASP A 14 1.02 4.83 8.69
C ASP A 14 0.24 5.86 7.86
N ALA A 15 -0.21 5.43 6.68
CA ALA A 15 -0.80 6.32 5.67
C ALA A 15 -2.11 7.01 6.09
N GLY A 16 -2.75 6.58 7.19
CA GLY A 16 -3.98 7.19 7.71
C GLY A 16 -5.18 7.16 6.73
N LEU A 17 -5.23 6.16 5.86
CA LEU A 17 -6.30 6.00 4.87
C LEU A 17 -7.53 5.33 5.49
N ASP A 18 -8.72 5.74 5.05
CA ASP A 18 -9.92 4.92 5.23
C ASP A 18 -9.84 3.68 4.35
N VAL A 19 -10.13 2.52 4.93
CA VAL A 19 -10.13 1.22 4.26
C VAL A 19 -11.51 1.00 3.62
N ASP A 20 -11.86 1.88 2.68
CA ASP A 20 -13.16 1.94 2.01
C ASP A 20 -13.20 1.13 0.70
N GLY A 21 -12.03 0.75 0.17
CA GLY A 21 -11.93 0.09 -1.13
C GLY A 21 -11.98 1.03 -2.33
N ASP A 22 -11.96 2.35 -2.12
CA ASP A 22 -11.97 3.35 -3.18
C ASP A 22 -10.56 3.92 -3.42
N PHE A 23 -10.11 3.87 -4.67
CA PHE A 23 -8.80 4.41 -5.04
C PHE A 23 -8.90 5.92 -5.28
N GLY A 24 -9.03 6.68 -4.19
CA GLY A 24 -9.08 8.13 -4.19
C GLY A 24 -7.70 8.79 -4.30
N ARG A 25 -7.69 10.13 -4.31
CA ARG A 25 -6.44 10.93 -4.30
C ARG A 25 -5.56 10.63 -3.09
N VAL A 26 -6.17 10.34 -1.95
CA VAL A 26 -5.48 10.03 -0.69
C VAL A 26 -4.74 8.70 -0.81
N THR A 27 -5.43 7.65 -1.26
CA THR A 27 -4.84 6.33 -1.51
C THR A 27 -3.76 6.38 -2.59
N GLN A 28 -3.96 7.18 -3.64
CA GLN A 28 -2.92 7.41 -4.65
C GLN A 28 -1.68 8.09 -4.06
N SER A 29 -1.84 9.10 -3.22
CA SER A 29 -0.71 9.78 -2.57
C SER A 29 0.06 8.82 -1.65
N ALA A 30 -0.65 8.02 -0.86
CA ALA A 30 -0.06 6.99 -0.01
C ALA A 30 0.66 5.90 -0.84
N THR A 31 0.07 5.48 -1.96
CA THR A 31 0.71 4.54 -2.90
C THR A 31 2.03 5.10 -3.41
N ARG A 32 2.08 6.40 -3.77
CA ARG A 32 3.31 7.05 -4.20
C ARG A 32 4.35 7.12 -3.10
N ALA A 33 3.95 7.45 -1.87
CA ALA A 33 4.84 7.48 -0.72
C ALA A 33 5.44 6.09 -0.44
N PHE A 34 4.61 5.04 -0.47
CA PHE A 34 5.07 3.66 -0.32
C PHE A 34 6.01 3.26 -1.46
N GLN A 35 5.67 3.56 -2.71
CA GLN A 35 6.54 3.28 -3.86
C GLN A 35 7.90 3.97 -3.73
N SER A 36 7.91 5.21 -3.27
CA SER A 36 9.14 5.96 -3.00
C SER A 36 9.95 5.34 -1.87
N CYS A 37 9.28 4.87 -0.80
CA CYS A 37 9.93 4.22 0.33
C CYS A 37 10.51 2.84 -0.05
N ALA A 38 9.79 2.10 -0.89
CA ALA A 38 10.19 0.80 -1.40
C ALA A 38 11.25 0.89 -2.53
N GLY A 39 11.55 2.10 -3.04
CA GLY A 39 12.51 2.29 -4.12
C GLY A 39 12.06 1.75 -5.47
N ILE A 40 10.75 1.66 -5.71
CA ILE A 40 10.15 1.20 -6.97
C ILE A 40 9.61 2.39 -7.79
N VAL A 41 9.10 2.11 -8.99
CA VAL A 41 8.52 3.13 -9.86
C VAL A 41 7.33 3.81 -9.16
N VAL A 42 7.41 5.13 -9.02
CA VAL A 42 6.40 5.97 -8.35
C VAL A 42 5.36 6.44 -9.38
N ASP A 43 4.46 5.54 -9.78
CA ASP A 43 3.37 5.86 -10.71
C ASP A 43 2.04 6.21 -9.98
N GLY A 44 1.96 5.91 -8.68
CA GLY A 44 0.75 6.04 -7.88
C GLY A 44 -0.35 5.09 -8.32
N ARG A 45 0.00 3.89 -8.79
CA ARG A 45 -0.91 2.80 -9.12
C ARG A 45 -0.43 1.51 -8.47
N ILE A 46 -1.38 0.70 -8.03
CA ILE A 46 -1.06 -0.56 -7.36
C ILE A 46 -0.91 -1.66 -8.41
N GLY A 47 0.23 -1.67 -9.10
CA GLY A 47 0.59 -2.69 -10.09
C GLY A 47 1.18 -3.96 -9.45
N ALA A 48 1.53 -4.94 -10.29
CA ALA A 48 2.12 -6.20 -9.82
C ALA A 48 3.41 -6.00 -8.99
N GLN A 49 4.23 -5.00 -9.36
CA GLN A 49 5.44 -4.65 -8.62
C GLN A 49 5.10 -4.14 -7.22
N THR A 50 4.19 -3.16 -7.10
CA THR A 50 3.71 -2.65 -5.81
C THR A 50 3.07 -3.76 -4.97
N TRP A 51 2.27 -4.65 -5.57
CA TRP A 51 1.71 -5.81 -4.88
C TRP A 51 2.78 -6.77 -4.38
N SER A 52 3.84 -7.03 -5.16
CA SER A 52 4.94 -7.90 -4.71
C SER A 52 5.61 -7.35 -3.46
N PHE A 53 5.82 -6.03 -3.40
CA PHE A 53 6.37 -5.38 -2.21
C PHE A 53 5.38 -5.37 -1.06
N LEU A 54 4.12 -4.97 -1.29
CA LEU A 54 3.09 -5.00 -0.23
C LEU A 54 2.94 -6.40 0.36
N SER A 55 2.93 -7.44 -0.47
CA SER A 55 2.91 -8.84 -0.02
C SER A 55 4.18 -9.24 0.71
N PHE A 56 5.36 -8.77 0.29
CA PHE A 56 6.60 -9.02 1.02
C PHE A 56 6.55 -8.41 2.43
N TRP A 57 6.10 -7.16 2.54
CA TRP A 57 5.88 -6.48 3.83
C TRP A 57 4.75 -7.13 4.65
N ALA A 58 3.68 -7.61 4.00
CA ALA A 58 2.54 -8.25 4.64
C ALA A 58 2.75 -9.72 5.01
N ASN A 59 3.73 -10.41 4.42
CA ASN A 59 4.11 -11.77 4.82
C ASN A 59 5.18 -11.77 5.94
N ALA A 60 5.50 -10.60 6.51
CA ALA A 60 6.29 -10.54 7.73
C ALA A 60 5.53 -11.26 8.86
N PRO A 61 6.21 -12.05 9.72
CA PRO A 61 5.56 -12.88 10.76
C PRO A 61 4.76 -12.07 11.79
N ASP A 62 4.97 -10.76 11.83
CA ASP A 62 4.37 -9.75 12.68
C ASP A 62 3.43 -8.80 11.92
N ALA A 63 3.21 -9.02 10.62
CA ALA A 63 2.25 -8.25 9.85
C ALA A 63 0.82 -8.55 10.33
N PRO A 64 0.06 -7.56 10.81
CA PRO A 64 -1.32 -7.76 11.20
C PRO A 64 -2.17 -8.09 9.96
N PHE A 65 -3.05 -9.09 10.10
CA PHE A 65 -3.96 -9.47 9.04
C PHE A 65 -4.94 -8.34 8.74
N CYS A 66 -4.76 -7.76 7.56
CA CYS A 66 -5.78 -7.11 6.76
C CYS A 66 -6.48 -8.20 5.90
#